data_AF-A0A7X6V7F5-F1
#
_entry.id   AF-A0A7X6V7F5-F1
#
_cell.length_a   1.000
_cell.length_b   1.000
_cell.length_c   1.000
_cell.angle_alpha   90.00
_cell.angle_beta   90.00
_cell.angle_gamma   90.00
#
_symmetry.space_group_name_H-M   'P 1'
#
loop_
_entity.id
_entity.type
_entity.pdbx_description
1 polymer ?
#
loop_
_entity_poly.entity_id
_entity_poly.type
_entity_poly.pdbx_seq_one_letter_code
_entity_poly.pdbx_strand_id
1 'polypeptide(L)'
;VIIDGNVKQAWVRNRSGPAAFNQPREEIEAFGRTDLGLSAVEFSSDKLLELAYEELILARKFSDERDVSPNNLFAAMQAYKSCAAYLETIEPKPDFFNDAVSELAKAENDLQQTYLDRSWQADHAINTREWEKAAIILRELLEIIPDRGDERNKDVARRLLDVEARLRQNRR
;
A
#
# COMPACT_ATOMS: atom_id res chain seq x y z
N VAL A 1 -11.95 -5.52 45.90
CA VAL A 1 -12.17 -6.95 45.62
C VAL A 1 -12.77 -7.58 46.88
N ILE A 2 -13.78 -8.43 46.76
CA ILE A 2 -14.35 -9.16 47.90
C ILE A 2 -13.63 -10.49 48.02
N ILE A 3 -12.97 -10.72 49.15
CA ILE A 3 -12.30 -11.99 49.49
C ILE A 3 -12.76 -12.35 50.89
N ASP A 4 -13.25 -13.57 51.07
CA ASP A 4 -13.78 -14.10 52.34
C ASP A 4 -14.83 -13.19 52.99
N GLY A 5 -15.81 -12.74 52.18
CA GLY A 5 -16.96 -11.96 52.65
C GLY A 5 -16.67 -10.52 53.10
N ASN A 6 -15.42 -10.06 52.99
CA ASN A 6 -15.02 -8.71 53.40
C ASN A 6 -14.58 -7.87 52.20
N VAL A 7 -15.02 -6.60 52.17
CA VAL A 7 -14.59 -5.64 51.13
C VAL A 7 -13.18 -5.18 51.45
N LYS A 8 -12.22 -5.57 50.61
CA LYS A 8 -10.83 -5.10 50.70
C LYS A 8 -10.52 -4.10 49.58
N GLN A 9 -9.83 -3.02 49.95
CA GLN A 9 -9.20 -2.10 49.00
C GLN A 9 -7.93 -2.77 48.46
N ALA A 10 -7.82 -2.83 47.14
CA ALA A 10 -6.63 -3.32 46.45
C ALA A 10 -6.14 -2.25 45.48
N TRP A 11 -4.82 -2.11 45.37
CA TRP A 11 -4.17 -1.19 44.45
C TRP A 11 -3.56 -2.00 43.31
N VAL A 12 -3.96 -1.73 42.07
CA VAL A 12 -3.32 -2.32 40.90
C VAL A 12 -2.05 -1.52 40.64
N ARG A 13 -0.89 -2.15 40.87
CA ARG A 13 0.39 -1.57 40.42
C ARG A 13 0.57 -1.92 38.96
N ASN A 14 0.58 -0.91 38.09
CA ASN A 14 0.93 -1.08 36.68
C ASN A 14 2.41 -1.52 36.61
N ARG A 15 2.66 -2.82 36.53
CA ARG A 15 3.99 -3.42 36.40
C ARG A 15 4.16 -3.85 34.93
N SER A 16 5.39 -3.76 34.43
CA SER A 16 5.76 -4.39 33.18
C SER A 16 5.36 -5.88 33.21
N GLY A 17 4.65 -6.31 32.17
CA GLY A 17 4.23 -7.70 32.04
C GLY A 17 5.44 -8.64 31.92
N PRO A 18 5.29 -9.94 32.25
CA PRO A 18 6.36 -10.92 32.05
C PRO A 18 6.85 -10.91 30.59
N ALA A 19 8.17 -10.90 30.39
CA ALA A 19 8.78 -10.80 29.06
C ALA A 19 8.32 -11.90 28.08
N ALA A 20 7.93 -13.07 28.62
CA ALA A 20 7.34 -14.17 27.86
C ALA A 20 6.04 -13.81 27.11
N PHE A 21 5.36 -12.72 27.48
CA PHE A 21 4.14 -12.26 26.82
C PHE A 21 4.37 -11.21 25.73
N ASN A 22 5.59 -10.70 25.56
CA ASN A 22 5.84 -9.66 24.56
C ASN A 22 5.60 -10.18 23.14
N GLN A 23 6.18 -11.34 22.81
CA GLN A 23 6.06 -11.91 21.47
C GLN A 23 4.60 -12.33 21.13
N PRO A 24 3.87 -13.09 21.98
CA PRO A 24 2.47 -13.39 21.70
C PRO A 24 1.59 -12.14 21.57
N ARG A 25 1.90 -11.09 22.33
CA ARG A 25 1.19 -9.81 22.23
C ARG A 25 1.46 -9.13 20.89
N GLU A 26 2.71 -9.04 20.48
CA GLU A 26 3.10 -8.47 19.17
C GLU A 26 2.47 -9.24 18.01
N GLU A 27 2.40 -10.57 18.10
CA GLU A 27 1.74 -11.42 17.10
C GLU A 27 0.22 -11.18 17.04
N ILE A 28 -0.44 -11.02 18.20
CA ILE A 28 -1.88 -10.71 18.25
C ILE A 28 -2.17 -9.29 17.75
N GLU A 29 -1.36 -8.30 18.12
CA GLU A 29 -1.47 -6.92 17.63
C GLU A 29 -1.21 -6.86 16.12
N ALA A 30 -0.20 -7.56 15.62
CA ALA A 30 0.05 -7.68 14.18
C ALA A 30 -1.13 -8.33 13.46
N PHE A 31 -1.70 -9.42 14.00
CA PHE A 31 -2.90 -10.06 13.43
C PHE A 31 -4.10 -9.12 13.42
N GLY A 32 -4.35 -8.38 14.51
CA GLY A 32 -5.42 -7.38 14.59
C GLY A 32 -5.29 -6.27 13.55
N ARG A 33 -4.06 -5.76 13.35
CA ARG A 33 -3.76 -4.71 12.36
C ARG A 33 -3.85 -5.20 10.92
N THR A 34 -3.40 -6.42 10.65
CA THR A 34 -3.18 -6.91 9.27
C THR A 34 -4.39 -7.68 8.74
N ASP A 35 -4.99 -8.56 9.56
CA ASP A 35 -5.98 -9.53 9.10
C ASP A 35 -7.43 -9.16 9.48
N LEU A 36 -7.62 -8.34 10.52
CA LEU A 36 -8.96 -7.92 10.99
C LEU A 36 -9.31 -6.47 10.65
N GLY A 37 -8.37 -5.68 10.11
CA GLY A 37 -8.58 -4.25 9.83
C GLY A 37 -8.83 -3.40 11.08
N LEU A 38 -8.44 -3.88 12.27
CA LEU A 38 -8.72 -3.23 13.56
C LEU A 38 -7.77 -2.06 13.87
N SER A 39 -6.99 -1.59 12.91
CA SER A 39 -6.13 -0.41 13.02
C SER A 39 -6.90 0.81 13.57
N ALA A 40 -8.18 0.95 13.19
CA ALA A 40 -9.06 2.01 13.66
C ALA A 40 -9.50 1.88 15.14
N VAL A 41 -9.38 0.70 15.75
CA VAL A 41 -9.77 0.44 17.15
C VAL A 41 -8.62 0.71 18.13
N GLU A 42 -7.37 0.66 17.65
CA GLU A 42 -6.18 0.86 18.49
C GLU A 42 -5.84 2.35 18.72
N PHE A 43 -6.23 3.23 17.79
CA PHE A 43 -5.87 4.64 17.84
C PHE A 43 -7.06 5.51 18.25
N SER A 44 -6.78 6.58 18.98
CA SER A 44 -7.79 7.63 19.24
C SER A 44 -8.17 8.32 17.93
N SER A 45 -9.37 8.91 17.89
CA SER A 45 -9.82 9.70 16.74
C SER A 45 -8.82 10.80 16.35
N ASP A 46 -8.23 11.48 17.33
CA ASP A 46 -7.20 12.50 17.09
C ASP A 46 -5.97 11.92 16.39
N LYS A 47 -5.55 10.70 16.79
CA LYS A 47 -4.40 10.04 16.17
C LYS A 47 -4.70 9.55 14.77
N LEU A 48 -5.91 9.05 14.52
CA LEU A 48 -6.35 8.67 13.17
C LEU A 48 -6.41 9.88 12.24
N LEU A 49 -6.87 11.04 12.73
CA LEU A 49 -6.86 12.29 11.97
C LEU A 49 -5.44 12.76 11.63
N GLU A 50 -4.51 12.68 12.59
CA GLU A 50 -3.09 13.00 12.37
C GLU A 50 -2.49 12.10 11.28
N LEU A 51 -2.65 10.77 11.41
CA LEU A 51 -2.14 9.80 10.44
C LEU A 51 -2.76 10.00 9.05
N ALA A 52 -4.06 10.25 8.97
CA ALA A 52 -4.72 10.55 7.70
C ALA A 52 -4.15 11.81 7.02
N TYR A 53 -3.87 12.85 7.81
CA TYR A 53 -3.31 14.09 7.29
C TYR A 53 -1.86 13.91 6.83
N GLU A 54 -1.04 13.14 7.54
CA GLU A 54 0.32 12.78 7.13
C GLU A 54 0.32 12.00 5.80
N GLU A 55 -0.55 11.01 5.66
CA GLU A 55 -0.71 10.24 4.42
C GLU A 55 -1.20 11.11 3.27
N LEU A 56 -2.10 12.07 3.52
CA LEU A 56 -2.55 13.03 2.50
C LEU A 56 -1.38 13.87 1.96
N ILE A 57 -0.53 14.40 2.85
CA ILE A 57 0.65 15.19 2.45
C ILE A 57 1.60 14.32 1.62
N LEU A 58 1.85 13.10 2.06
CA LEU A 58 2.72 12.16 1.35
C LEU A 58 2.17 11.80 -0.03
N ALA A 59 0.87 11.55 -0.12
CA ALA A 59 0.20 11.23 -1.37
C ALA A 59 0.29 12.38 -2.38
N ARG A 60 0.02 13.62 -1.93
CA ARG A 60 0.16 14.82 -2.76
C ARG A 60 1.59 15.04 -3.23
N LYS A 61 2.57 14.85 -2.34
CA LYS A 61 3.99 14.92 -2.72
C LYS A 61 4.32 13.94 -3.85
N PHE A 62 3.94 12.66 -3.71
CA PHE A 62 4.20 11.68 -4.76
C PHE A 62 3.44 11.99 -6.06
N SER A 63 2.22 12.52 -5.97
CA SER A 63 1.42 12.94 -7.12
C SER A 63 2.04 14.13 -7.86
N ASP A 64 2.61 15.09 -7.13
CA ASP A 64 3.32 16.24 -7.70
C ASP A 64 4.64 15.80 -8.34
N GLU A 65 5.33 14.86 -7.70
CA GLU A 65 6.59 14.27 -8.18
C GLU A 65 6.35 13.08 -9.15
N ARG A 66 5.15 12.90 -9.70
CA ARG A 66 4.80 11.71 -10.52
C ARG A 66 5.74 11.46 -11.71
N ASP A 67 6.30 12.52 -12.29
CA ASP A 67 7.21 12.43 -13.44
C ASP A 67 8.68 12.22 -13.04
N VAL A 68 8.99 12.27 -11.73
CA VAL A 68 10.35 12.09 -11.19
C VAL A 68 10.73 10.61 -11.11
N SER A 69 9.77 9.75 -10.77
CA SER A 69 9.98 8.30 -10.64
C SER A 69 8.75 7.52 -11.12
N PRO A 70 8.91 6.44 -11.88
CA PRO A 70 7.79 5.67 -12.43
C PRO A 70 6.86 5.08 -11.36
N ASN A 71 7.37 4.83 -10.15
CA ASN A 71 6.58 4.28 -9.03
C ASN A 71 5.80 5.33 -8.23
N ASN A 72 6.00 6.63 -8.48
CA ASN A 72 5.41 7.69 -7.65
C ASN A 72 3.88 7.72 -7.74
N LEU A 73 3.29 7.47 -8.91
CA LEU A 73 1.83 7.36 -9.03
C LEU A 73 1.27 6.20 -8.20
N PHE A 74 1.96 5.06 -8.19
CA PHE A 74 1.57 3.92 -7.37
C PHE A 74 1.69 4.24 -5.87
N ALA A 75 2.78 4.89 -5.46
CA ALA A 75 2.99 5.31 -4.08
C ALA A 75 1.93 6.34 -3.62
N ALA A 76 1.58 7.30 -4.48
CA ALA A 76 0.52 8.27 -4.23
C ALA A 76 -0.82 7.57 -3.99
N MET A 77 -1.19 6.62 -4.87
CA MET A 77 -2.42 5.83 -4.73
C MET A 77 -2.47 5.08 -3.39
N GLN A 78 -1.37 4.44 -2.98
CA GLN A 78 -1.32 3.72 -1.71
C GLN A 78 -1.48 4.66 -0.51
N ALA A 79 -0.80 5.81 -0.52
CA ALA A 79 -0.92 6.80 0.55
C ALA A 79 -2.35 7.39 0.64
N TYR A 80 -3.00 7.69 -0.50
CA TYR A 80 -4.40 8.11 -0.49
C TYR A 80 -5.34 7.02 0.04
N LYS A 81 -5.09 5.73 -0.29
CA LYS A 81 -5.87 4.60 0.26
C LYS A 81 -5.70 4.48 1.77
N SER A 82 -4.48 4.63 2.28
CA SER A 82 -4.20 4.67 3.72
C SER A 82 -4.91 5.84 4.40
N CYS A 83 -4.86 7.04 3.81
CA CYS A 83 -5.60 8.21 4.30
C CYS A 83 -7.10 7.94 4.42
N ALA A 84 -7.72 7.39 3.36
CA ALA A 84 -9.14 7.05 3.38
C ALA A 84 -9.47 5.97 4.43
N ALA A 85 -8.60 4.97 4.59
CA ALA A 85 -8.78 3.91 5.59
C ALA A 85 -8.73 4.46 7.03
N TYR A 86 -7.81 5.38 7.35
CA TYR A 86 -7.77 6.02 8.67
C TYR A 86 -9.03 6.85 8.97
N LEU A 87 -9.67 7.40 7.95
CA LEU A 87 -10.88 8.21 8.08
C LEU A 87 -12.17 7.42 8.01
N GLU A 88 -12.13 6.11 7.74
CA GLU A 88 -13.33 5.28 7.54
C GLU A 88 -14.29 5.37 8.73
N THR A 89 -13.76 5.32 9.96
CA THR A 89 -14.55 5.33 11.20
C THR A 89 -14.72 6.71 11.83
N ILE A 90 -14.10 7.76 11.28
CA ILE A 90 -14.17 9.12 11.83
C ILE A 90 -15.45 9.80 11.38
N GLU A 91 -16.21 10.34 12.34
CA GLU A 91 -17.39 11.17 12.09
C GLU A 91 -17.40 12.41 13.01
N PRO A 92 -17.66 13.62 12.48
CA PRO A 92 -17.90 13.91 11.06
C PRO A 92 -16.61 13.76 10.23
N LYS A 93 -16.76 13.44 8.94
CA LYS A 93 -15.62 13.44 8.00
C LYS A 93 -14.94 14.82 7.99
N PRO A 94 -13.59 14.87 8.02
CA PRO A 94 -12.87 16.13 7.92
C PRO A 94 -13.00 16.72 6.51
N ASP A 95 -12.85 18.04 6.40
CA ASP A 95 -13.05 18.78 5.13
C ASP A 95 -12.19 18.22 3.97
N PHE A 96 -10.98 17.76 4.28
CA PHE A 96 -10.05 17.23 3.28
C PHE A 96 -10.39 15.81 2.77
N PHE A 97 -11.37 15.12 3.38
CA PHE A 97 -11.72 13.76 2.97
C PHE A 97 -12.18 13.70 1.51
N ASN A 98 -13.03 14.64 1.09
CA ASN A 98 -13.53 14.68 -0.28
C ASN A 98 -12.42 14.96 -1.29
N ASP A 99 -11.46 15.82 -0.93
CA ASP A 99 -10.28 16.09 -1.75
C ASP A 99 -9.42 14.84 -1.88
N ALA A 100 -9.15 14.14 -0.78
CA ALA A 100 -8.36 12.91 -0.78
C ALA A 100 -8.98 11.82 -1.67
N VAL A 101 -10.31 11.64 -1.61
CA VAL A 101 -11.04 10.67 -2.46
C VAL A 101 -11.01 11.07 -3.94
N SER A 102 -11.18 12.37 -4.23
CA SER A 102 -11.12 12.90 -5.59
C SER A 102 -9.71 12.76 -6.20
N GLU A 103 -8.68 13.08 -5.41
CA GLU A 103 -7.28 12.95 -5.80
C GLU A 103 -6.86 11.49 -5.96
N LEU A 104 -7.36 10.58 -5.12
CA LEU A 104 -7.20 9.13 -5.30
C LEU A 104 -7.73 8.67 -6.65
N ALA A 105 -8.96 9.05 -7.00
CA ALA A 105 -9.59 8.66 -8.26
C ALA A 105 -8.80 9.17 -9.47
N LYS A 106 -8.22 10.37 -9.39
CA LYS A 106 -7.31 10.90 -10.42
C LYS A 106 -6.03 10.09 -10.52
N ALA A 107 -5.36 9.82 -9.40
CA ALA A 107 -4.13 9.03 -9.36
C ALA A 107 -4.34 7.60 -9.91
N GLU A 108 -5.48 6.96 -9.60
CA GLU A 108 -5.85 5.65 -10.15
C GLU A 108 -6.02 5.70 -11.67
N ASN A 109 -6.72 6.71 -12.19
CA ASN A 109 -6.89 6.90 -13.61
C ASN A 109 -5.54 7.15 -14.31
N ASP A 110 -4.70 8.03 -13.77
CA ASP A 110 -3.41 8.38 -14.36
C ASP A 110 -2.44 7.19 -14.38
N LEU A 111 -2.40 6.40 -13.29
CA LEU A 111 -1.64 5.16 -13.23
C LEU A 111 -2.16 4.16 -14.27
N GLN A 112 -3.48 4.04 -14.41
CA GLN A 112 -4.09 3.12 -15.37
C GLN A 112 -3.77 3.52 -16.81
N GLN A 113 -3.85 4.80 -17.18
CA GLN A 113 -3.45 5.28 -18.51
C GLN A 113 -1.97 4.99 -18.77
N THR A 114 -1.10 5.33 -17.81
CA THR A 114 0.35 5.08 -17.91
C THR A 114 0.65 3.60 -18.12
N TYR A 115 -0.02 2.72 -17.38
CA TYR A 115 0.09 1.28 -17.53
C TYR A 115 -0.37 0.80 -18.90
N LEU A 116 -1.55 1.24 -19.37
CA LEU A 116 -2.10 0.84 -20.66
C LEU A 116 -1.19 1.26 -21.83
N ASP A 117 -0.70 2.49 -21.81
CA ASP A 117 0.21 3.01 -22.84
C ASP A 117 1.50 2.20 -22.90
N ARG A 118 2.13 1.92 -21.75
CA ARG A 118 3.36 1.11 -21.69
C ARG A 118 3.11 -0.35 -22.03
N SER A 119 1.99 -0.92 -21.61
CA SER A 119 1.61 -2.30 -21.96
C SER A 119 1.41 -2.45 -23.47
N TRP A 120 0.75 -1.48 -24.10
CA TRP A 120 0.58 -1.46 -25.55
C TRP A 120 1.92 -1.37 -26.28
N GLN A 121 2.86 -0.55 -25.80
CA GLN A 121 4.20 -0.46 -26.37
C GLN A 121 4.99 -1.77 -26.22
N ALA A 122 4.85 -2.45 -25.07
CA ALA A 122 5.44 -3.76 -24.86
C ALA A 122 4.85 -4.81 -25.81
N ASP A 123 3.52 -4.83 -25.98
CA ASP A 123 2.84 -5.73 -26.92
C ASP A 123 3.29 -5.50 -28.35
N HIS A 124 3.37 -4.23 -28.77
CA HIS A 124 3.86 -3.88 -30.09
C HIS A 124 5.29 -4.39 -30.32
N ALA A 125 6.20 -4.16 -29.37
CA ALA A 125 7.59 -4.63 -29.45
C ALA A 125 7.69 -6.17 -29.48
N ILE A 126 6.86 -6.87 -28.72
CA ILE A 126 6.77 -8.35 -28.74
C ILE A 126 6.32 -8.82 -30.12
N ASN A 127 5.28 -8.19 -30.69
CA ASN A 127 4.71 -8.57 -31.98
C ASN A 127 5.68 -8.30 -33.15
N THR A 128 6.46 -7.20 -33.09
CA THR A 128 7.51 -6.89 -34.08
C THR A 128 8.83 -7.63 -33.82
N ARG A 129 8.89 -8.48 -32.77
CA ARG A 129 10.08 -9.25 -32.35
C ARG A 129 11.27 -8.38 -31.93
N GLU A 130 11.01 -7.14 -31.50
CA GLU A 130 11.98 -6.25 -30.87
C GLU A 130 12.20 -6.66 -29.40
N TRP A 131 12.80 -7.83 -29.18
CA TRP A 131 12.87 -8.46 -27.86
C TRP A 131 13.61 -7.62 -26.81
N GLU A 132 14.69 -6.94 -27.19
CA GLU A 132 15.44 -6.07 -26.28
C GLU A 132 14.57 -4.91 -25.78
N LYS A 133 13.83 -4.29 -26.70
CA LYS A 133 12.93 -3.18 -26.38
C LYS A 133 11.75 -3.64 -25.53
N ALA A 134 11.15 -4.78 -25.87
CA ALA A 134 10.10 -5.40 -25.07
C ALA A 134 10.58 -5.65 -23.63
N ALA A 135 11.79 -6.18 -23.43
CA ALA A 135 12.33 -6.44 -22.10
C ALA A 135 12.54 -5.14 -21.29
N ILE A 136 12.99 -4.06 -21.91
CA ILE A 136 13.15 -2.75 -21.25
C ILE A 136 11.79 -2.25 -20.77
N ILE A 137 10.79 -2.19 -21.67
CA ILE A 137 9.45 -1.68 -21.33
C ILE A 137 8.78 -2.54 -20.25
N LEU A 138 8.92 -3.87 -20.31
CA LEU A 138 8.37 -4.76 -19.30
C LEU A 138 9.03 -4.57 -17.93
N ARG A 139 10.32 -4.21 -17.86
CA ARG A 139 10.98 -3.84 -16.59
C ARG A 139 10.45 -2.51 -16.05
N GLU A 140 10.27 -1.51 -16.92
CA GLU A 140 9.64 -0.24 -16.54
C GLU A 140 8.22 -0.46 -15.98
N LEU A 141 7.43 -1.35 -16.58
CA LEU A 141 6.10 -1.71 -16.09
C LEU A 141 6.13 -2.34 -14.68
N LEU A 142 7.16 -3.11 -14.34
CA LEU A 142 7.37 -3.64 -12.99
C LEU A 142 7.80 -2.55 -11.99
N GLU A 143 8.39 -1.45 -12.45
CA GLU A 143 8.68 -0.29 -11.62
C GLU A 143 7.43 0.58 -11.42
N ILE A 144 6.59 0.74 -12.45
CA ILE A 144 5.31 1.46 -12.38
C ILE A 144 4.36 0.77 -11.39
N ILE A 145 4.28 -0.56 -11.42
CA ILE A 145 3.47 -1.36 -10.51
C ILE A 145 4.38 -2.33 -9.75
N PRO A 146 4.99 -1.90 -8.63
CA PRO A 146 5.97 -2.71 -7.91
C PRO A 146 5.35 -3.83 -7.05
N ASP A 147 4.05 -3.78 -6.80
CA ASP A 147 3.37 -4.77 -5.96
C ASP A 147 3.24 -6.13 -6.65
N ARG A 148 3.91 -7.15 -6.10
CA ARG A 148 3.90 -8.53 -6.58
C ARG A 148 2.57 -9.25 -6.33
N GLY A 149 1.73 -8.71 -5.45
CA GLY A 149 0.37 -9.16 -5.22
C GLY A 149 -0.59 -8.78 -6.34
N ASP A 150 -0.31 -7.68 -7.07
CA ASP A 150 -1.13 -7.15 -8.15
C ASP A 150 -1.09 -8.08 -9.39
N GLU A 151 -2.26 -8.39 -9.94
CA GLU A 151 -2.38 -9.23 -11.14
C GLU A 151 -1.67 -8.63 -12.36
N ARG A 152 -1.62 -7.30 -12.47
CA ARG A 152 -0.88 -6.60 -13.54
C ARG A 152 0.62 -6.85 -13.44
N ASN A 153 1.18 -6.83 -12.23
CA ASN A 153 2.59 -7.14 -12.00
C ASN A 153 2.87 -8.61 -12.35
N LYS A 154 2.04 -9.54 -11.88
CA LYS A 154 2.19 -10.98 -12.17
C LYS A 154 2.18 -11.27 -13.67
N ASP A 155 1.29 -10.63 -14.41
CA ASP A 155 1.22 -10.77 -15.88
C ASP A 155 2.48 -10.22 -16.56
N VAL A 156 2.90 -9.01 -16.22
CA VAL A 156 4.12 -8.37 -16.77
C VAL A 156 5.36 -9.21 -16.45
N ALA A 157 5.48 -9.72 -15.23
CA ALA A 157 6.59 -10.56 -14.80
C ALA A 157 6.66 -11.86 -15.62
N ARG A 158 5.51 -12.51 -15.86
CA ARG A 158 5.43 -13.71 -16.71
C ARG A 158 5.88 -13.40 -18.14
N ARG A 159 5.37 -12.31 -18.74
CA ARG A 159 5.74 -11.87 -20.08
C ARG A 159 7.24 -11.55 -20.20
N LEU A 160 7.82 -10.92 -19.16
CA LEU A 160 9.25 -10.62 -19.14
C LEU A 160 10.10 -11.88 -19.17
N LEU A 161 9.75 -12.91 -18.40
CA LEU A 161 10.46 -14.19 -18.41
C LEU A 161 10.48 -14.84 -19.81
N ASP A 162 9.34 -14.79 -20.51
CA ASP A 162 9.22 -15.33 -21.87
C ASP A 162 10.09 -14.55 -22.88
N VAL A 163 10.08 -13.21 -22.80
CA VAL A 163 10.91 -12.34 -23.64
C VAL A 163 12.39 -12.57 -23.36
N GLU A 164 12.79 -12.67 -22.10
CA GLU A 164 14.18 -12.93 -21.71
C GLU A 164 14.68 -14.33 -22.12
N ALA A 165 13.79 -15.33 -22.15
CA ALA A 165 14.11 -16.64 -22.71
C ALA A 165 14.41 -16.56 -24.21
N ARG A 166 13.61 -15.81 -24.98
CA ARG A 166 13.82 -15.59 -26.42
C ARG A 166 15.11 -14.81 -26.72
N LEU A 167 15.41 -13.79 -25.93
CA LEU A 167 16.67 -13.06 -26.01
C LEU A 167 17.89 -13.97 -25.83
N ARG A 168 17.84 -14.90 -24.87
CA ARG A 168 18.92 -15.87 -24.64
C ARG A 168 19.07 -16.86 -25.79
N GLN A 169 17.98 -17.23 -26.46
CA GLN A 169 18.02 -18.10 -27.64
C GLN A 169 18.63 -17.40 -28.85
N ASN A 170 18.26 -16.14 -29.11
CA ASN A 170 18.77 -15.39 -30.27
C ASN A 170 20.25 -14.97 -30.15
N ARG A 171 20.80 -14.97 -28.94
CA ARG A 171 22.23 -14.66 -28.68
C ARG A 171 23.15 -15.88 -28.77
N ARG A 172 22.59 -17.09 -28.91
CA ARG A 172 23.34 -18.35 -29.12
C ARG A 172 23.42 -18.66 -30.61
#